data_AF-A0A4Q5TXZ7-F1
#
_entry.id   AF-A0A4Q5TXZ7-F1
#
_cell.length_a   1.000
_cell.length_b   1.000
_cell.length_c   1.000
_cell.angle_alpha   90.00
_cell.angle_beta   90.00
_cell.angle_gamma   90.00
#
_symmetry.space_group_name_H-M   'P 1'
#
loop_
_entity.id
_entity.type
_entity.pdbx_description
1 polymer ?
#
loop_
_entity_poly.entity_id
_entity_poly.type
_entity_poly.pdbx_seq_one_letter_code
_entity_poly.pdbx_strand_id
1 'polypeptide(L)'
;MRFIIFVLTCSVIIMVSCSRKSTPAIAVNTVAKDTIAPQPPAPETLAGAGISIRKDTAVATPPVKIEPVTGSMFENEAGRVIYVTKCAKCHEAKPVDHWNQTDWQPILKSMIKKSRLDSTENFQVRLYVNTHAKKD
;
A
#
# COMPACT_ATOMS: atom_id res chain seq x y z
N MET A 1 20.90 43.03 3.18
CA MET A 1 21.65 43.16 1.90
C MET A 1 22.20 41.84 1.33
N ARG A 2 21.82 40.66 1.86
CA ARG A 2 22.12 39.34 1.26
C ARG A 2 20.92 38.71 0.52
N PHE A 3 19.75 39.36 0.57
CA PHE A 3 18.51 38.92 -0.08
C PHE A 3 18.35 39.40 -1.53
N ILE A 4 19.17 40.36 -1.98
CA ILE A 4 19.05 40.98 -3.31
C ILE A 4 19.82 40.18 -4.39
N ILE A 5 20.75 39.30 -3.98
CA ILE A 5 21.64 38.58 -4.92
C ILE A 5 20.93 37.36 -5.57
N PHE A 6 19.88 36.82 -4.96
CA PHE A 6 19.19 35.63 -5.49
C PHE A 6 18.12 35.91 -6.56
N VAL A 7 17.78 37.17 -6.82
CA VAL A 7 16.73 37.55 -7.78
C VAL A 7 17.29 37.66 -9.21
N LEU A 8 18.62 37.68 -9.41
CA LEU A 8 19.25 38.05 -10.68
C LEU A 8 19.71 36.89 -11.58
N THR A 9 19.29 35.64 -11.32
CA THR A 9 19.59 34.48 -12.19
C THR A 9 18.35 33.85 -12.85
N CYS A 10 17.19 34.50 -12.74
CA CYS A 10 15.92 34.03 -13.32
C CYS A 10 15.68 34.41 -14.81
N SER A 11 16.69 34.63 -15.64
CA SER A 11 16.44 35.00 -17.04
C SER A 11 17.52 34.55 -17.99
N VAL A 12 17.46 33.27 -18.40
CA VAL A 12 17.67 32.69 -19.76
C VAL A 12 17.41 31.19 -19.51
N ILE A 13 16.32 30.56 -19.96
CA ILE A 13 16.18 29.88 -21.25
C ILE A 13 14.68 29.68 -21.51
N ILE A 14 14.22 30.24 -22.63
CA ILE A 14 12.86 30.20 -23.15
C ILE A 14 12.75 29.05 -24.17
N MET A 15 11.67 28.29 -24.05
CA MET A 15 10.98 27.45 -25.04
C MET A 15 11.72 26.33 -25.79
N VAL A 16 11.28 25.10 -25.50
CA VAL A 16 11.20 24.02 -26.49
C VAL A 16 9.80 23.40 -26.48
N SER A 17 9.27 23.26 -27.69
CA SER A 17 7.89 23.04 -28.13
C SER A 17 7.13 21.81 -27.64
N CYS A 18 5.80 21.95 -27.69
CA CYS A 18 4.81 20.88 -27.74
C CYS A 18 5.09 19.85 -28.86
N SER A 19 5.07 18.55 -28.52
CA SER A 19 4.76 17.38 -29.39
C SER A 19 5.11 16.10 -28.61
N ARG A 20 4.32 15.03 -28.44
CA ARG A 20 2.95 14.64 -28.81
C ARG A 20 2.47 13.68 -27.72
N LYS A 21 1.17 13.71 -27.43
CA LYS A 21 0.50 12.64 -26.68
C LYS A 21 0.51 11.38 -27.54
N SER A 22 1.33 10.40 -27.17
CA SER A 22 1.34 9.06 -27.76
C SER A 22 0.64 8.10 -26.81
N THR A 23 -0.62 7.79 -27.11
CA THR A 23 -1.29 6.58 -26.65
C THR A 23 -0.86 5.41 -27.52
N PRO A 24 -0.33 4.30 -26.97
CA PRO A 24 -0.42 3.01 -27.62
C PRO A 24 -1.82 2.45 -27.42
N ALA A 25 -2.53 2.25 -28.52
CA ALA A 25 -3.64 1.31 -28.62
C ALA A 25 -3.08 -0.09 -28.92
N ILE A 26 -3.87 -1.12 -28.58
CA ILE A 26 -3.74 -2.55 -28.96
C ILE A 26 -2.80 -3.33 -28.00
N ALA A 27 -3.17 -4.45 -27.35
CA ALA A 27 -4.17 -5.46 -27.69
C ALA A 27 -5.06 -5.86 -26.50
N VAL A 28 -6.37 -5.91 -26.77
CA VAL A 28 -7.35 -6.70 -26.04
C VAL A 28 -7.08 -8.17 -26.34
N ASN A 29 -6.65 -8.94 -25.35
CA ASN A 29 -6.83 -10.39 -25.38
C ASN A 29 -8.15 -10.72 -24.69
N THR A 30 -9.19 -10.81 -25.50
CA THR A 30 -10.41 -11.57 -25.22
C THR A 30 -10.03 -13.03 -24.93
N VAL A 31 -10.07 -13.43 -23.67
CA VAL A 31 -10.27 -14.84 -23.31
C VAL A 31 -11.74 -15.03 -22.98
N ALA A 32 -12.30 -16.00 -23.69
CA ALA A 32 -13.64 -16.53 -23.70
C ALA A 32 -14.47 -16.30 -22.43
N LYS A 33 -15.59 -15.62 -22.66
CA LYS A 33 -16.83 -15.75 -21.90
C LYS A 33 -17.48 -17.06 -22.31
N ASP A 34 -17.21 -18.14 -21.59
CA ASP A 34 -18.10 -19.30 -21.64
C ASP A 34 -19.33 -19.01 -20.79
N THR A 35 -20.39 -18.77 -21.53
CA THR A 35 -21.75 -18.61 -21.06
C THR A 35 -22.31 -20.00 -20.76
N ILE A 36 -22.64 -20.27 -19.50
CA ILE A 36 -23.66 -21.26 -19.16
C ILE A 36 -24.77 -20.49 -18.44
N ALA A 37 -25.88 -20.36 -19.15
CA ALA A 37 -27.13 -19.82 -18.69
C ALA A 37 -27.90 -20.88 -17.84
N PRO A 38 -28.99 -20.50 -17.17
CA PRO A 38 -29.44 -21.07 -15.90
C PRO A 38 -30.39 -22.26 -16.04
N GLN A 39 -30.46 -23.09 -14.98
CA GLN A 39 -31.61 -23.93 -14.70
C GLN A 39 -31.98 -23.90 -13.20
N PRO A 40 -33.21 -23.48 -12.82
CA PRO A 40 -33.92 -24.00 -11.64
C PRO A 40 -34.75 -25.25 -12.06
N PRO A 41 -35.28 -26.12 -11.17
CA PRO A 41 -35.70 -25.89 -9.78
C PRO A 41 -35.30 -26.99 -8.75
N ALA A 42 -35.62 -26.76 -7.47
CA ALA A 42 -35.55 -27.72 -6.35
C ALA A 42 -36.58 -28.90 -6.53
N PRO A 43 -36.51 -30.04 -5.79
CA PRO A 43 -36.80 -30.10 -4.34
C PRO A 43 -36.00 -31.14 -3.49
N GLU A 44 -35.94 -30.84 -2.19
CA GLU A 44 -36.07 -31.73 -1.01
C GLU A 44 -35.45 -33.15 -1.00
N THR A 45 -34.55 -33.43 -0.04
CA THR A 45 -34.81 -34.29 1.14
C THR A 45 -33.51 -34.76 1.83
N LEU A 46 -33.62 -34.83 3.16
CA LEU A 46 -32.70 -35.29 4.20
C LEU A 46 -31.83 -36.51 3.89
N ALA A 47 -30.60 -36.52 4.43
CA ALA A 47 -30.17 -37.42 5.53
C ALA A 47 -28.66 -37.29 5.75
N GLY A 48 -28.25 -37.20 7.02
CA GLY A 48 -26.91 -36.82 7.42
C GLY A 48 -25.83 -37.89 7.27
N ALA A 49 -24.59 -37.42 7.24
CA ALA A 49 -23.42 -38.11 7.75
C ALA A 49 -22.43 -37.05 8.24
N GLY A 50 -21.97 -37.18 9.48
CA GLY A 50 -21.27 -36.15 10.23
C GLY A 50 -19.98 -35.64 9.57
N ILE A 51 -19.87 -34.33 9.44
CA ILE A 51 -18.60 -33.67 9.15
C ILE A 51 -17.96 -33.35 10.50
N SER A 52 -16.91 -34.11 10.79
CA SER A 52 -16.02 -33.92 11.93
C SER A 52 -15.47 -32.50 11.95
N ILE A 53 -15.83 -31.76 12.99
CA ILE A 53 -15.25 -30.47 13.35
C ILE A 53 -13.76 -30.73 13.60
N ARG A 54 -12.89 -30.21 12.72
CA ARG A 54 -11.48 -30.03 13.09
C ARG A 54 -11.42 -28.91 14.10
N LYS A 55 -11.53 -29.33 15.35
CA LYS A 55 -10.86 -28.74 16.50
C LYS A 55 -9.38 -28.57 16.11
N ASP A 56 -8.80 -27.46 16.56
CA ASP A 56 -7.35 -27.28 16.70
C ASP A 56 -6.57 -27.06 15.39
N THR A 57 -6.57 -25.82 14.90
CA THR A 57 -5.30 -25.22 14.47
C THR A 57 -5.30 -23.76 14.88
N ALA A 58 -5.08 -23.52 16.17
CA ALA A 58 -4.47 -22.29 16.60
C ALA A 58 -3.10 -22.21 15.91
N VAL A 59 -3.01 -21.42 14.84
CA VAL A 59 -1.73 -20.96 14.32
C VAL A 59 -1.14 -20.10 15.42
N ALA A 60 -0.35 -20.73 16.28
CA ALA A 60 0.53 -20.06 17.21
C ALA A 60 1.44 -19.17 16.37
N THR A 61 1.09 -17.89 16.33
CA THR A 61 1.97 -16.86 15.78
C THR A 61 3.17 -16.82 16.73
N PRO A 62 4.39 -17.19 16.31
CA PRO A 62 5.56 -17.05 17.15
C PRO A 62 5.69 -15.57 17.56
N PRO A 63 6.24 -15.27 18.76
CA PRO A 63 6.53 -13.90 19.14
C PRO A 63 7.40 -13.27 18.05
N VAL A 64 6.81 -12.32 17.31
CA VAL A 64 7.49 -11.60 16.23
C VAL A 64 8.61 -10.80 16.89
N LYS A 65 9.84 -11.33 16.82
CA LYS A 65 11.04 -10.52 16.99
C LYS A 65 10.89 -9.31 16.08
N ILE A 66 11.00 -8.12 16.65
CA ILE A 66 10.99 -6.87 15.90
C ILE A 66 12.34 -6.79 15.18
N GLU A 67 12.45 -7.52 14.07
CA GLU A 67 13.57 -7.40 13.15
C GLU A 67 13.47 -6.03 12.45
N PRO A 68 14.58 -5.31 12.26
CA PRO A 68 14.59 -4.06 11.52
C PRO A 68 14.12 -4.31 10.08
N VAL A 69 13.14 -3.53 9.62
CA VAL A 69 12.64 -3.58 8.24
C VAL A 69 13.71 -2.96 7.34
N THR A 70 14.45 -3.79 6.61
CA THR A 70 15.42 -3.37 5.60
C THR A 70 14.83 -3.60 4.21
N GLY A 71 15.16 -2.71 3.26
CA GLY A 71 14.68 -2.78 1.88
C GLY A 71 15.41 -1.80 0.96
N SER A 72 15.14 -1.90 -0.33
CA SER A 72 15.70 -1.04 -1.36
C SER A 72 15.10 0.37 -1.35
N MET A 73 15.79 1.31 -1.99
CA MET A 73 15.27 2.67 -2.18
C MET A 73 13.94 2.67 -2.95
N PHE A 74 13.74 1.72 -3.88
CA PHE A 74 12.49 1.59 -4.62
C PHE A 74 11.32 1.22 -3.70
N GLU A 75 11.53 0.29 -2.76
CA GLU A 75 10.50 -0.08 -1.78
C GLU A 75 10.20 1.06 -0.81
N ASN A 76 11.20 1.86 -0.43
CA ASN A 76 11.00 3.04 0.42
C ASN A 76 10.12 4.09 -0.29
N GLU A 77 10.39 4.34 -1.57
CA GLU A 77 9.61 5.28 -2.36
C GLU A 77 8.18 4.79 -2.61
N ALA A 78 8.00 3.50 -2.89
CA ALA A 78 6.67 2.89 -2.93
C ALA A 78 5.92 3.07 -1.60
N GLY A 79 6.63 2.93 -0.47
CA GLY A 79 6.12 3.20 0.86
C GLY A 79 5.66 4.65 1.06
N ARG A 80 6.43 5.63 0.55
CA ARG A 80 6.04 7.05 0.57
C ARG A 80 4.75 7.28 -0.21
N VAL A 81 4.62 6.68 -1.39
CA VAL A 81 3.39 6.78 -2.21
C VAL A 81 2.19 6.22 -1.44
N ILE A 82 2.33 5.05 -0.80
CA ILE A 82 1.27 4.47 0.04
C ILE A 82 0.93 5.40 1.21
N TYR A 83 1.94 5.99 1.85
CA TYR A 83 1.75 6.89 2.98
C TYR A 83 0.89 8.10 2.63
N VAL A 84 1.23 8.81 1.55
CA VAL A 84 0.53 10.05 1.17
C VAL A 84 -0.80 9.78 0.46
N THR A 85 -1.00 8.61 -0.14
CA THR A 85 -2.22 8.32 -0.91
C THR A 85 -3.22 7.42 -0.19
N LYS A 86 -2.77 6.43 0.60
CA LYS A 86 -3.63 5.47 1.30
C LYS A 86 -3.82 5.80 2.76
N CYS A 87 -2.76 6.20 3.49
CA CYS A 87 -2.89 6.54 4.91
C CYS A 87 -3.62 7.88 5.13
N ALA A 88 -3.61 8.77 4.12
CA ALA A 88 -4.33 10.05 4.15
C ALA A 88 -5.83 9.97 3.76
N LYS A 89 -6.36 8.78 3.42
CA LYS A 89 -7.74 8.65 2.89
C LYS A 89 -8.83 8.91 3.91
N CYS A 90 -8.57 8.59 5.17
CA CYS A 90 -9.58 8.63 6.24
C CYS A 90 -9.37 9.81 7.20
N HIS A 91 -8.16 10.35 7.27
CA HIS A 91 -7.75 11.49 8.07
C HIS A 91 -6.42 12.00 7.53
N GLU A 92 -5.96 13.16 7.98
CA GLU A 92 -4.65 13.67 7.63
C GLU A 92 -3.55 12.66 8.00
N ALA A 93 -2.60 12.44 7.08
CA ALA A 93 -1.45 11.59 7.36
C ALA A 93 -0.64 12.22 8.49
N LYS A 94 -0.33 11.42 9.51
CA LYS A 94 0.51 11.86 10.62
C LYS A 94 1.87 12.35 10.08
N PRO A 95 2.55 13.32 10.71
CA PRO A 95 3.92 13.65 10.33
C PRO A 95 4.88 12.52 10.76
N VAL A 96 5.72 12.04 9.85
CA VAL A 96 6.58 10.86 10.08
C VAL A 96 7.61 11.10 11.18
N ASP A 97 8.07 12.34 11.31
CA ASP A 97 9.15 12.81 12.18
C ASP A 97 8.71 13.15 13.62
N HIS A 98 7.43 13.02 13.95
CA HIS A 98 6.91 13.29 15.29
C HIS A 98 7.14 12.14 16.30
N TRP A 99 7.39 10.93 15.80
CA TRP A 99 7.56 9.71 16.63
C TRP A 99 8.82 8.96 16.20
N ASN A 100 9.46 8.28 17.15
CA ASN A 100 10.56 7.36 16.84
C ASN A 100 10.03 6.01 16.32
N GLN A 101 10.93 5.13 15.88
CA GLN A 101 10.55 3.84 15.31
C GLN A 101 9.72 2.97 16.28
N THR A 102 10.00 3.04 17.57
CA THR A 102 9.30 2.27 18.61
C THR A 102 7.87 2.77 18.78
N ASP A 103 7.68 4.08 18.85
CA ASP A 103 6.38 4.73 19.00
C ASP A 103 5.49 4.55 17.77
N TRP A 104 6.09 4.40 16.59
CA TRP A 104 5.36 4.13 15.34
C TRP A 104 4.74 2.72 15.28
N GLN A 105 5.29 1.74 15.99
CA GLN A 105 4.80 0.34 15.96
C GLN A 105 3.29 0.22 16.28
N PRO A 106 2.78 0.72 17.43
CA PRO A 106 1.36 0.65 17.74
C PRO A 106 0.49 1.46 16.77
N ILE A 107 0.99 2.60 16.26
CA ILE A 107 0.28 3.45 15.31
C ILE A 107 0.07 2.71 14.00
N LEU A 108 1.16 2.20 13.40
CA LEU A 108 1.13 1.47 12.14
C LEU A 108 0.27 0.20 12.27
N LYS A 109 0.41 -0.56 13.36
CA LYS A 109 -0.41 -1.75 13.61
C LYS A 109 -1.91 -1.45 13.51
N SER A 110 -2.36 -0.32 14.08
CA SER A 110 -3.77 0.07 14.05
C SER A 110 -4.21 0.58 12.67
N MET A 111 -3.36 1.37 12.00
CA MET A 111 -3.70 2.00 10.72
C MET A 111 -3.68 1.01 9.57
N ILE A 112 -2.65 0.15 9.46
CA ILE A 112 -2.54 -0.89 8.42
C ILE A 112 -3.78 -1.78 8.39
N LYS A 113 -4.30 -2.18 9.56
CA LYS A 113 -5.52 -2.98 9.67
C LYS A 113 -6.74 -2.22 9.14
N LYS A 114 -6.85 -0.93 9.43
CA LYS A 114 -7.99 -0.09 9.02
C LYS A 114 -7.94 0.31 7.54
N SER A 115 -6.75 0.53 7.00
CA SER A 115 -6.53 0.87 5.58
C SER A 115 -6.51 -0.34 4.67
N ARG A 116 -6.52 -1.56 5.23
CA ARG A 116 -6.59 -2.85 4.51
C ARG A 116 -5.45 -2.99 3.50
N LEU A 117 -4.24 -2.56 3.90
CA LEU A 117 -3.03 -2.77 3.10
C LEU A 117 -2.72 -4.27 3.03
N ASP A 118 -2.27 -4.73 1.87
CA ASP A 118 -1.75 -6.08 1.73
C ASP A 118 -0.34 -6.22 2.36
N SER A 119 0.22 -7.43 2.29
CA SER A 119 1.53 -7.73 2.90
C SER A 119 2.67 -6.90 2.30
N THR A 120 2.65 -6.65 0.99
CA THR A 120 3.69 -5.87 0.29
C THR A 120 3.58 -4.40 0.67
N GLU A 121 2.36 -3.86 0.65
CA GLU A 121 2.12 -2.46 0.97
C GLU A 121 2.42 -2.16 2.44
N ASN A 122 2.08 -3.09 3.34
CA ASN A 122 2.44 -3.03 4.75
C ASN A 122 3.96 -2.96 4.93
N PHE A 123 4.72 -3.83 4.25
CA PHE A 123 6.18 -3.80 4.30
C PHE A 123 6.73 -2.45 3.82
N GLN A 124 6.27 -1.98 2.66
CA GLN A 124 6.75 -0.73 2.05
C GLN A 124 6.47 0.49 2.94
N VAL A 125 5.24 0.61 3.48
CA VAL A 125 4.90 1.75 4.35
C VAL A 125 5.68 1.71 5.67
N ARG A 126 5.93 0.51 6.23
CA ARG A 126 6.78 0.37 7.43
C ARG A 126 8.21 0.77 7.15
N LEU A 127 8.77 0.36 6.02
CA LEU A 127 10.12 0.74 5.60
C LEU A 127 10.24 2.27 5.46
N TYR A 128 9.28 2.91 4.79
CA TYR A 128 9.23 4.36 4.67
C TYR A 128 9.16 5.03 6.05
N VAL A 129 8.16 4.69 6.86
CA VAL A 129 7.98 5.33 8.17
C VAL A 129 9.20 5.14 9.06
N ASN A 130 9.78 3.94 9.11
CA ASN A 130 10.95 3.70 9.96
C ASN A 130 12.20 4.45 9.49
N THR A 131 12.37 4.63 8.18
CA THR A 131 13.53 5.34 7.61
C THR A 131 13.47 6.84 7.89
N HIS A 132 12.26 7.41 7.96
CA HIS A 132 12.02 8.84 8.11
C HIS A 132 11.49 9.22 9.51
N ALA A 133 11.38 8.25 10.41
CA ALA A 133 10.98 8.47 11.80
C ALA A 133 11.97 9.39 12.52
N LYS A 134 11.50 10.00 13.62
CA LYS A 134 12.37 10.72 14.54
C LYS A 134 13.52 9.82 14.96
N LYS A 135 14.75 10.31 14.84
CA LYS A 135 15.91 9.64 15.41
C LYS A 135 15.87 9.78 16.93
N ASP A 136 16.24 8.71 17.63
CA ASP A 136 16.35 8.71 19.09
C ASP A 136 17.39 9.72 19.59
#